data_AF-A0A327P044-F1
#
_entry.id   AF-A0A327P044-F1
#
_cell.length_a   1.000
_cell.length_b   1.000
_cell.length_c   1.000
_cell.angle_alpha   90.00
_cell.angle_beta   90.00
_cell.angle_gamma   90.00
#
_symmetry.space_group_name_H-M   'P 1'
#
loop_
_entity.id
_entity.type
_entity.pdbx_description
1 polymer ?
#
loop_
_entity_poly.entity_id
_entity_poly.type
_entity_poly.pdbx_seq_one_letter_code
_entity_poly.pdbx_strand_id
1 'polypeptide(L)' 'MAQMIKKGKELIRICPTNTLKIEYSVDEGETWSLRYMGNPASPGEFSELADGGKELLAEGPKGSFYSKNKGKSWHKK' A
#
# COMPACT_ATOMS: atom_id res chain seq x y z
N MET A 1 -0.31 8.16 11.42
CA MET A 1 -0.80 8.96 10.28
C MET A 1 -0.90 8.02 9.09
N ALA A 2 -2.03 7.99 8.38
CA ALA A 2 -2.16 7.13 7.20
C ALA A 2 -1.33 7.73 6.05
N GLN A 3 -0.33 7.01 5.55
CA GLN A 3 0.47 7.47 4.43
C GLN A 3 -0.25 7.23 3.09
N MET A 4 -0.24 8.26 2.25
CA MET A 4 -0.83 8.28 0.91
C MET A 4 0.21 8.74 -0.10
N ILE A 5 0.30 8.04 -1.22
CA ILE A 5 1.19 8.35 -2.34
C ILE A 5 0.40 8.48 -3.64
N LYS A 6 0.94 9.24 -4.59
CA LYS A 6 0.38 9.34 -5.94
C LYS A 6 1.22 8.51 -6.90
N LYS A 7 0.61 7.54 -7.57
CA LYS A 7 1.26 6.70 -8.60
C LYS A 7 0.60 6.91 -9.94
N GLY A 8 1.17 7.82 -10.73
CA GLY A 8 0.57 8.26 -11.99
C GLY A 8 -0.71 9.06 -11.76
N LYS A 9 -1.85 8.55 -12.25
CA LYS A 9 -3.17 9.18 -12.07
C LYS A 9 -3.96 8.64 -10.87
N GLU A 10 -3.42 7.63 -10.17
CA GLU A 10 -4.11 7.01 -9.04
C GLU A 10 -3.45 7.44 -7.72
N LEU A 11 -4.25 7.61 -6.68
CA LEU A 11 -3.78 7.69 -5.30
C LEU A 11 -3.76 6.29 -4.71
N ILE A 12 -2.74 5.98 -3.91
CA ILE A 12 -2.61 4.72 -3.19
C ILE A 12 -2.35 5.07 -1.73
N ARG A 13 -3.09 4.45 -0.80
CA ARG A 13 -2.89 4.68 0.62
C ARG A 13 -2.97 3.39 1.41
N ILE A 14 -2.41 3.42 2.61
CA ILE A 14 -2.73 2.46 3.65
C ILE A 14 -4.10 2.83 4.22
N CYS A 15 -5.01 1.85 4.33
CA CYS A 15 -6.35 2.07 4.85
C CYS A 15 -6.27 2.60 6.30
N PRO A 16 -6.88 3.76 6.61
CA PRO A 16 -6.73 4.40 7.91
C PRO A 16 -7.36 3.59 9.06
N THR A 17 -8.33 2.72 8.74
CA THR A 17 -8.98 1.85 9.71
C THR A 17 -8.34 0.46 9.80
N ASN A 18 -7.49 0.10 8.83
CA ASN A 18 -6.86 -1.22 8.77
C ASN A 18 -5.54 -1.19 8.01
N THR A 19 -4.44 -1.20 8.75
CA THR A 19 -3.05 -1.24 8.26
C THR A 19 -2.70 -2.46 7.41
N LEU A 20 -3.52 -3.52 7.42
CA LEU A 20 -3.38 -4.68 6.52
C LEU A 20 -3.89 -4.40 5.11
N LYS A 21 -4.69 -3.35 4.92
CA LYS A 21 -5.36 -3.07 3.65
C LYS A 21 -4.68 -1.89 2.95
N ILE A 22 -4.38 -2.09 1.68
CA ILE A 22 -3.99 -1.00 0.77
C ILE A 22 -5.20 -0.68 -0.09
N GLU A 23 -5.49 0.61 -0.20
CA GLU A 23 -6.57 1.14 -1.01
C GLU A 23 -6.01 2.01 -2.12
N TYR A 24 -6.76 2.16 -3.19
CA TYR A 24 -6.47 3.11 -4.25
C TYR A 24 -7.68 3.93 -4.64
N SER A 25 -7.44 5.13 -5.13
CA SER A 25 -8.45 6.01 -5.68
C SER A 25 -8.04 6.45 -7.08
N VAL A 26 -9.01 6.50 -7.98
CA VAL A 26 -8.85 7.06 -9.33
C VAL A 26 -9.49 8.45 -9.45
N ASP A 27 -10.30 8.81 -8.46
CA ASP A 27 -11.10 10.04 -8.38
C ASP A 27 -10.52 10.99 -7.32
N GLU A 28 -9.19 11.13 -7.31
CA GLU A 28 -8.48 12.06 -6.42
C GLU A 28 -8.79 11.93 -4.91
N GLY A 29 -9.24 10.76 -4.47
CA GLY A 29 -9.52 10.45 -3.07
C GLY A 29 -11.00 10.53 -2.68
N GLU A 30 -11.91 10.76 -3.61
CA GLU A 30 -13.37 10.72 -3.35
C GLU A 30 -13.83 9.30 -3.00
N THR A 31 -13.43 8.31 -3.80
CA THR A 31 -13.73 6.90 -3.56
C THR A 31 -12.46 6.08 -3.40
N TRP A 32 -12.52 5.05 -2.57
CA TRP A 32 -11.38 4.18 -2.29
C TRP A 32 -11.76 2.73 -2.54
N SER A 33 -11.03 2.10 -3.43
CA SER A 33 -11.18 0.69 -3.78
C SER A 33 -10.07 -0.14 -3.15
N LEU A 34 -10.40 -1.36 -2.73
CA LEU A 34 -9.42 -2.29 -2.19
C LEU A 34 -8.40 -2.68 -3.28
N ARG A 35 -7.12 -2.39 -3.04
CA ARG A 35 -6.01 -2.80 -3.93
C ARG A 35 -5.37 -4.09 -3.46
N TYR A 36 -5.21 -4.22 -2.15
CA TYR A 36 -4.60 -5.38 -1.53
C TYR A 36 -5.16 -5.59 -0.13
N MET A 37 -5.39 -6.86 0.19
CA MET A 37 -5.77 -7.30 1.52
C MET A 37 -4.67 -8.22 2.04
N GLY A 38 -3.89 -7.68 2.97
CA GLY A 38 -2.86 -8.41 3.67
C GLY A 38 -3.45 -9.43 4.63
N ASN A 39 -2.64 -10.44 4.94
CA ASN A 39 -2.90 -11.38 6.01
C ASN A 39 -2.03 -10.99 7.22
N PRO A 40 -2.56 -11.03 8.45
CA PRO A 40 -1.75 -10.81 9.65
C PRO A 40 -0.53 -11.75 9.75
N ALA A 41 -0.48 -12.90 9.07
CA ALA A 41 0.68 -13.79 9.08
C ALA A 41 1.90 -13.25 8.30
N SER A 42 1.72 -12.89 7.03
CA SER A 42 2.75 -12.27 6.17
C SER A 42 2.09 -11.83 4.86
N PRO A 43 2.44 -10.68 4.27
CA PRO A 43 3.45 -9.68 4.69
C PRO A 43 3.08 -8.91 5.97
N GLY A 44 1.82 -8.94 6.40
CA GLY A 44 1.36 -8.29 7.62
C GLY A 44 0.88 -6.86 7.40
N GLU A 45 1.00 -6.06 8.45
CA GLU A 45 0.57 -4.65 8.48
C GLU A 45 1.63 -3.75 7.87
N PHE A 46 1.18 -2.69 7.19
CA PHE A 46 2.04 -1.62 6.71
C PHE A 46 1.82 -0.37 7.54
N SER A 47 2.92 0.26 7.93
CA SER A 47 2.97 1.54 8.64
C SER A 47 3.28 2.69 7.67
N GLU A 48 4.10 2.42 6.66
CA GLU A 48 4.58 3.43 5.70
C GLU A 48 4.49 2.91 4.27
N LEU A 49 4.30 3.84 3.32
CA LEU A 49 4.15 3.55 1.91
C LEU A 49 4.90 4.60 1.10
N ALA A 50 5.81 4.15 0.23
CA ALA A 50 6.63 5.01 -0.60
C ALA A 50 6.59 4.57 -2.07
N ASP A 51 6.68 5.54 -2.97
CA ASP A 51 6.86 5.25 -4.41
C ASP A 51 8.35 5.14 -4.74
N GLY A 52 8.80 3.93 -5.07
CA GLY A 52 10.16 3.66 -5.55
C GLY A 52 10.31 3.83 -7.06
N GLY A 53 9.41 4.56 -7.73
CA GLY A 53 9.32 4.65 -9.18
C GLY A 53 8.85 3.35 -9.83
N LYS A 54 9.76 2.40 -10.04
CA LYS A 54 9.48 1.12 -10.72
C LYS A 54 8.62 0.17 -9.88
N GLU A 55 8.76 0.25 -8.57
CA GLU A 55 8.03 -0.57 -7.60
C GLU A 55 7.46 0.30 -6.48
N LEU A 56 6.48 -0.23 -5.75
CA LEU A 56 6.03 0.36 -4.51
C LEU A 56 6.83 -0.25 -3.36
N LEU A 57 7.17 0.57 -2.39
CA LEU A 57 7.84 0.16 -1.17
C LEU A 57 6.87 0.38 -0.01
N ALA A 58 6.86 -0.54 0.93
CA ALA A 58 6.10 -0.40 2.16
C ALA A 58 6.96 -0.85 3.32
N GLU A 59 6.80 -0.19 4.46
CA GLU A 59 7.47 -0.59 5.70
C GLU A 59 6.43 -0.89 6.74
N GLY A 60 6.71 -1.90 7.57
CA GLY A 60 5.84 -2.28 8.66
C GLY A 60 6.58 -3.03 9.75
N PRO A 61 5.89 -3.45 10.82
CA PRO A 61 6.51 -4.08 11.99
C PRO A 61 7.26 -5.38 11.66
N LYS A 62 6.92 -6.03 10.54
CA LYS A 62 7.55 -7.28 10.08
C LYS A 62 8.75 -7.09 9.17
N GLY A 63 9.10 -5.83 8.88
CA GLY A 63 10.18 -5.42 8.00
C GLY A 63 9.69 -4.64 6.80
N SER A 64 10.58 -4.46 5.83
CA SER A 64 10.29 -3.75 4.58
C SER A 64 9.81 -4.71 3.50
N PHE A 65 8.89 -4.24 2.66
CA PHE A 65 8.24 -4.97 1.59
C PHE A 65 8.27 -4.16 0.30
N TYR A 66 8.22 -4.86 -0.83
CA TYR A 66 8.14 -4.24 -2.14
C TYR A 66 7.06 -4.88 -3.02
N SER A 67 6.53 -4.11 -3.94
CA SER A 67 5.52 -4.55 -4.91
C SER A 67 5.85 -4.09 -6.32
N LYS A 68 6.05 -5.05 -7.21
CA LYS A 68 6.34 -4.82 -8.63
C LYS A 68 5.07 -4.68 -9.49
N ASN A 69 3.89 -4.96 -8.92
CA ASN A 69 2.61 -4.96 -9.62
C ASN A 69 1.66 -3.87 -9.11
N LYS A 70 2.23 -2.69 -8.81
CA LYS A 70 1.49 -1.50 -8.35
C LYS A 70 0.71 -1.74 -7.05
N GLY A 71 1.20 -2.59 -6.15
CA GLY A 71 0.60 -2.80 -4.83
C GLY A 71 -0.45 -3.90 -4.76
N LYS A 72 -0.60 -4.72 -5.82
CA LYS A 72 -1.54 -5.86 -5.82
C LYS A 72 -0.99 -7.09 -5.10
N SER A 73 0.33 -7.26 -5.08
CA SER A 73 1.03 -8.25 -4.25
C SER A 73 2.31 -7.66 -3.69
N TRP A 74 2.68 -8.11 -2.51
CA TRP A 74 3.82 -7.61 -1.77
C TRP A 74 4.76 -8.76 -1.44
N HIS A 75 6.05 -8.52 -1.59
CA HIS A 75 7.11 -9.47 -1.28
C HIS A 75 8.01 -8.84 -0.23
N LYS A 76 8.52 -9.66 0.70
CA LYS A 76 9.50 -9.19 1.67
C LYS A 76 10.79 -8.81 0.95
N LYS A 77 11.33 -7.65 1.28
CA LYS A 77 12.61 -7.17 0.74
C LYS A 77 13.78 -7.91 1.38
#